data_AF-A0A2K5JSH2-F1
#
_entry.id   AF-A0A2K5JSH2-F1
#
_cell.length_a   1.000
_cell.length_b   1.000
_cell.length_c   1.000
_cell.angle_alpha   90.00
_cell.angle_beta   90.00
_cell.angle_gamma   90.00
#
_symmetry.space_group_name_H-M   'P 1'
#
loop_
_entity.id
_entity.type
_entity.pdbx_description
1 polymer ?
#
loop_
_entity_poly.entity_id
_entity_poly.type
_entity_poly.pdbx_seq_one_letter_code
_entity_poly.pdbx_strand_id
1 'polypeptide(L)' 'MRRVTLFLNGSPKNGKVVAVYGTLFDLLSVASSKVGIKDTSVYKEKGGLIDDMSDDRN' A
#
# COMPACT_ATOMS: atom_id res chain seq x y z
N MET A 1 -5.88 11.20 6.27
CA MET A 1 -5.33 9.97 6.87
C MET A 1 -6.20 8.80 6.46
N ARG A 2 -5.64 7.80 5.79
CA ARG A 2 -6.29 6.53 5.45
C ARG A 2 -5.53 5.40 6.13
N ARG A 3 -6.25 4.52 6.82
CA ARG A 3 -5.69 3.30 7.41
C ARG A 3 -5.81 2.18 6.37
N VAL A 4 -4.68 1.59 5.98
CA VAL A 4 -4.63 0.52 4.96
C VAL A 4 -3.88 -0.69 5.51
N THR A 5 -4.22 -1.87 5.00
CA THR A 5 -3.50 -3.11 5.29
C THR A 5 -2.69 -3.51 4.07
N LEU A 6 -1.38 -3.58 4.23
CA LEU A 6 -0.44 -3.96 3.18
C LEU A 6 -0.10 -5.44 3.28
N PHE A 7 -0.04 -6.10 2.13
CA PHE A 7 0.35 -7.50 2.01
C PHE A 7 1.54 -7.61 1.07
N LEU A 8 2.46 -8.52 1.39
CA LEU A 8 3.54 -8.86 0.47
C LEU A 8 2.95 -9.70 -0.67
N ASN A 9 3.33 -9.38 -1.92
CA ASN A 9 2.87 -10.14 -3.07
C ASN A 9 3.24 -11.63 -2.94
N GLY A 10 2.29 -12.53 -3.21
CA GLY A 10 2.45 -13.97 -2.99
C GLY A 10 2.30 -14.44 -1.54
N SER A 11 2.09 -13.54 -0.56
CA SER A 11 1.81 -13.88 0.83
C SER A 11 0.52 -13.21 1.33
N PRO A 12 -0.62 -13.93 1.34
CA PRO A 12 -1.88 -13.40 1.87
C PRO A 12 -1.88 -13.31 3.42
N LYS A 13 -0.81 -13.76 4.08
CA LYS A 13 -0.68 -13.77 5.54
C LYS A 13 0.25 -12.65 6.01
N ASN A 14 0.07 -12.23 7.27
CA ASN A 14 0.94 -11.28 7.97
C ASN A 14 0.91 -9.83 7.44
N GLY A 15 -0.28 -9.38 7.03
CA GLY A 15 -0.49 -8.02 6.55
C GLY A 15 -0.10 -6.95 7.59
N LYS A 16 0.46 -5.85 7.13
CA LYS A 16 0.91 -4.72 7.97
C LYS A 16 -0.12 -3.60 7.89
N VAL A 17 -0.71 -3.25 9.03
CA VAL A 17 -1.60 -2.10 9.13
C VAL A 17 -0.75 -0.83 9.23
N VAL A 18 -1.00 0.12 8.34
CA VAL A 18 -0.29 1.40 8.29
C VAL A 18 -1.26 2.55 8.10
N ALA A 19 -0.83 3.73 8.55
CA ALA A 19 -1.52 4.98 8.29
C ALA A 19 -0.81 5.72 7.15
N VAL A 20 -1.57 6.13 6.15
CA VAL A 20 -1.12 6.92 5.01
C VAL A 20 -1.75 8.30 5.12
N TYR A 21 -0.96 9.35 5.00
CA TYR A 21 -1.43 10.71 5.27
C TYR A 21 -1.47 11.58 4.02
N GLY A 22 -0.68 11.27 2.99
CA GLY A 22 -0.41 12.19 1.88
C GLY A 22 -0.71 11.64 0.49
N THR A 23 0.34 11.20 -0.20
CA THR A 23 0.37 10.86 -1.63
C THR A 23 0.76 9.40 -1.84
N LEU A 24 0.70 8.91 -3.08
CA LEU A 24 1.20 7.57 -3.43
C LEU A 24 2.65 7.37 -2.96
N PHE A 25 3.47 8.42 -2.98
CA PHE A 25 4.85 8.37 -2.50
C PHE A 25 4.94 8.11 -0.99
N ASP A 26 4.04 8.71 -0.20
CA ASP A 26 3.94 8.46 1.24
C ASP A 26 3.61 6.98 1.51
N LEU A 27 2.68 6.42 0.73
CA LEU A 27 2.34 5.00 0.79
C LEU A 27 3.52 4.10 0.42
N LEU A 28 4.22 4.38 -0.69
CA LEU A 28 5.38 3.59 -1.14
C LEU A 28 6.53 3.63 -0.12
N SER A 29 6.79 4.79 0.47
CA SER A 29 7.80 4.95 1.50
C SER A 29 7.49 4.12 2.75
N VAL A 30 6.24 4.18 3.22
CA VAL A 30 5.77 3.40 4.37
C VAL A 30 5.77 1.89 4.05
N ALA A 31 5.35 1.50 2.85
CA ALA A 31 5.35 0.11 2.40
C ALA A 31 6.78 -0.46 2.39
N SER A 32 7.72 0.29 1.79
CA SER A 32 9.13 -0.11 1.76
C SER A 32 9.72 -0.27 3.17
N SER A 33 9.42 0.66 4.08
CA SER A 33 9.90 0.61 5.46
C SER A 33 9.28 -0.53 6.29
N LYS A 34 7.98 -0.80 6.13
CA LYS A 34 7.26 -1.78 6.98
C LYS A 34 7.27 -3.19 6.44
N VAL A 35 7.28 -3.35 5.13
CA VAL A 35 7.29 -4.64 4.44
C VAL A 35 8.71 -5.07 4.10
N GLY A 36 9.68 -4.14 4.08
CA GLY A 36 11.10 -4.44 3.92
C GLY A 36 11.51 -4.72 2.48
N ILE A 37 10.76 -4.20 1.51
CA ILE A 37 10.99 -4.42 0.08
C ILE A 37 11.24 -3.09 -0.63
N LYS A 38 11.90 -3.13 -1.79
CA LYS A 38 11.95 -1.98 -2.69
C LYS A 38 10.65 -1.93 -3.49
N ASP A 39 9.62 -1.34 -2.88
CA ASP A 39 8.34 -1.17 -3.54
C ASP A 39 8.46 -0.18 -4.70
N THR A 40 8.16 -0.66 -5.90
CA THR A 40 8.04 0.15 -7.12
C THR A 40 6.58 0.30 -7.57
N SER A 41 5.69 -0.57 -7.08
CA SER A 41 4.29 -0.61 -7.48
C SER A 41 3.45 -1.25 -6.38
N VAL A 42 2.29 -0.66 -6.08
CA VAL A 42 1.30 -1.21 -5.14
C VAL A 42 0.04 -1.58 -5.92
N TYR A 43 -0.59 -2.70 -5.57
CA TYR A 43 -1.80 -3.18 -6.20
C TYR A 43 -2.93 -3.29 -5.18
N LYS A 44 -4.16 -3.02 -5.62
CA LYS A 44 -5.38 -3.33 -4.86
C LYS A 44 -5.58 -4.84 -4.78
N GLU A 45 -6.41 -5.28 -3.83
CA GLU A 45 -6.76 -6.70 -3.65
C GLU A 45 -7.25 -7.37 -4.95
N LYS A 46 -8.02 -6.65 -5.77
CA LYS A 46 -8.55 -7.14 -7.05
C LYS A 46 -7.56 -7.04 -8.22
N GLY A 47 -6.30 -6.69 -7.97
CA GLY A 47 -5.24 -6.65 -8.99
C GLY A 47 -5.09 -5.33 -9.75
N GLY A 48 -5.83 -4.28 -9.38
CA GLY A 48 -5.65 -2.94 -9.99
C GLY A 48 -4.41 -2.23 -9.45
N LEU A 49 -3.56 -1.70 -10.34
CA LEU A 49 -2.42 -0.86 -9.95
C LEU A 49 -2.94 0.40 -9.23
N ILE A 50 -2.24 0.81 -8.17
CA ILE A 50 -2.48 2.10 -7.51
C ILE A 50 -1.47 3.09 -8.07
N ASP A 51 -1.90 3.91 -9.03
CA ASP A 51 -1.14 5.00 -9.64
C ASP A 51 -1.52 6.38 -9.05
N ASP A 52 -2.74 6.52 -8.55
CA ASP A 52 -3.19 7.65 -7.78
C ASP A 52 -4.01 7.23 -6.56
N MET A 53 -3.89 7.97 -5.45
CA MET A 53 -4.57 7.65 -4.19
C MET A 53 -5.81 8.50 -3.91
N SER A 54 -6.17 9.40 -4.83
CA SER A 54 -7.30 10.32 -4.69
C SER A 54 -8.66 9.60 -4.77
N ASP A 55 -8.72 8.42 -5.40
CA ASP A 55 -9.99 7.80 -5.83
C ASP A 55 -10.46 6.59 -5.01
N ASP A 56 -9.79 6.21 -3.92
CA ASP A 56 -10.27 5.06 -3.13
C ASP A 56 -11.41 5.43 -2.15
N ARG A 57 -12.27 6.39 -2.51
CA ARG A 57 -13.47 6.76 -1.73
C ARG A 57 -14.61 5.81 -2.11
N ASN A 58 -14.67 4.66 -1.45
CA ASN A 58 -15.92 3.93 -1.25
C ASN A 58 -16.04 3.49 0.21
#